data_AF-A0A349DGR6-F1
#
_entry.id   AF-A0A349DGR6-F1
#
_cell.length_a   1.000
_cell.length_b   1.000
_cell.length_c   1.000
_cell.angle_alpha   90.00
_cell.angle_beta   90.00
_cell.angle_gamma   90.00
#
_symmetry.space_group_name_H-M   'P 1'
#
loop_
_entity.id
_entity.type
_entity.pdbx_description
1 polymer ?
#
loop_
_entity_poly.entity_id
_entity_poly.type
_entity_poly.pdbx_seq_one_letter_code
_entity_poly.pdbx_strand_id
1 'polypeptide(L)'
;HITKARTQAAATLLQKKPNLPGFLYFTLASEENWMKPSLEKFAQVVSSNKTPRIDWQYKTYNEEHHYSTPTRTMHEGLFRYFKDYNPLRFYTLADLKKFGGLDAVSAYYQKRGKRYDLPTQIHKQTVHFLLLSALKENNPAQFEAFDRRFKNHIANKTRALWFNRFGQFYLKHSKVTRSLEIFQTGLKKFPNSALLYNGLGDVYVAQKDLKTAEKHYQKAVTLAKANEDSRLKQYQANLEKVRKHK
;
A
#
# COMPACT_ATOMS: atom_id res chain seq x y z
N HIS A 1 22.09 6.15 -33.85
CA HIS A 1 21.35 6.27 -35.13
C HIS A 1 20.53 5.02 -35.43
N ILE A 2 19.23 5.19 -35.73
CA ILE A 2 18.38 4.11 -36.30
C ILE A 2 18.49 4.21 -37.82
N THR A 3 19.05 3.20 -38.47
CA THR A 3 19.24 3.21 -39.93
C THR A 3 17.99 2.71 -40.65
N LYS A 4 17.86 3.03 -41.95
CA LYS A 4 16.80 2.49 -42.83
C LYS A 4 16.72 0.96 -42.75
N ALA A 5 17.87 0.29 -42.74
CA ALA A 5 17.94 -1.17 -42.63
C ALA A 5 17.37 -1.69 -41.29
N ARG A 6 17.69 -1.03 -40.17
CA ARG A 6 17.13 -1.38 -38.85
C ARG A 6 15.62 -1.16 -38.80
N THR A 7 15.13 -0.07 -39.37
CA THR A 7 13.68 0.21 -39.46
C THR A 7 12.96 -0.85 -40.31
N GLN A 8 13.55 -1.26 -41.44
CA GLN A 8 12.98 -2.33 -42.26
C GLN A 8 12.97 -3.68 -41.54
N ALA A 9 14.07 -4.03 -40.86
CA ALA A 9 14.16 -5.26 -40.08
C ALA A 9 13.12 -5.29 -38.95
N ALA A 10 12.91 -4.15 -38.26
CA ALA A 10 11.86 -4.02 -37.27
C ALA A 10 10.46 -4.22 -37.87
N ALA A 11 10.17 -3.60 -39.03
CA ALA A 11 8.89 -3.80 -39.72
C ALA A 11 8.65 -5.29 -40.05
N THR A 12 9.65 -5.97 -40.62
CA THR A 12 9.57 -7.40 -40.93
C THR A 12 9.36 -8.25 -39.68
N LEU A 13 10.05 -7.93 -38.57
CA LEU A 13 9.87 -8.63 -37.30
C LEU A 13 8.44 -8.49 -36.76
N LEU A 14 7.90 -7.27 -36.75
CA LEU A 14 6.56 -7.00 -36.23
C LEU A 14 5.47 -7.65 -37.09
N GLN A 15 5.66 -7.71 -38.40
CA GLN A 15 4.77 -8.45 -39.31
C GLN A 15 4.81 -9.96 -39.06
N LYS A 16 6.00 -10.54 -38.86
CA LYS A 16 6.16 -11.98 -38.57
C LYS A 16 5.69 -12.37 -37.17
N LYS A 17 5.73 -11.44 -36.22
CA LYS A 17 5.38 -11.66 -34.80
C LYS A 17 4.34 -10.63 -34.34
N PRO A 18 3.09 -10.71 -34.82
CA PRO A 18 2.06 -9.71 -34.50
C PRO A 18 1.70 -9.65 -33.00
N ASN A 19 2.02 -10.70 -32.24
CA ASN A 19 1.77 -10.81 -30.81
C ASN A 19 3.03 -10.65 -29.94
N LEU A 20 4.13 -10.12 -30.50
CA LEU A 20 5.38 -9.90 -29.75
C LEU A 20 5.11 -9.01 -28.52
N PRO A 21 5.28 -9.52 -27.28
CA PRO A 21 5.26 -8.65 -26.11
C PRO A 21 6.54 -7.82 -26.08
N GLY A 22 6.44 -6.54 -25.72
CA GLY A 22 7.60 -5.68 -25.67
C GLY A 22 7.34 -4.38 -24.91
N PHE A 23 8.44 -3.73 -24.54
CA PHE A 23 8.43 -2.36 -24.05
C PHE A 23 9.48 -1.57 -24.81
N LEU A 24 9.09 -0.44 -25.39
CA LEU A 24 9.99 0.45 -26.12
C LEU A 24 9.80 1.88 -25.62
N TYR A 25 10.84 2.44 -25.01
CA TYR A 25 10.85 3.84 -24.63
C TYR A 25 12.08 4.50 -25.23
N PHE A 26 11.86 5.45 -26.13
CA PHE A 26 12.92 6.17 -26.80
C PHE A 26 12.58 7.64 -26.85
N THR A 27 13.60 8.47 -26.71
CA THR A 27 13.42 9.91 -26.58
C THR A 27 14.45 10.66 -27.41
N LEU A 28 14.22 11.96 -27.57
CA LEU A 28 15.06 12.86 -28.36
C LEU A 28 15.12 14.23 -27.66
N ALA A 29 16.27 14.88 -27.64
CA ALA A 29 16.36 16.31 -27.39
C ALA A 29 15.94 17.10 -28.64
N SER A 30 15.29 18.25 -28.46
CA SER A 30 14.78 19.06 -29.57
C SER A 30 15.87 19.60 -30.50
N GLU A 31 17.12 19.69 -30.04
CA GLU A 31 18.27 20.08 -30.86
C GLU A 31 18.76 18.98 -31.83
N GLU A 32 18.37 17.71 -31.63
CA GLU A 32 18.85 16.56 -32.40
C GLU A 32 18.10 16.39 -33.75
N ASN A 33 17.99 17.47 -34.51
CA ASN A 33 17.22 17.54 -35.76
C ASN A 33 17.66 16.50 -36.80
N TRP A 34 18.94 16.12 -36.80
CA TRP A 34 19.50 15.13 -37.72
C TRP A 34 19.02 13.68 -37.42
N MET A 35 18.62 13.37 -36.19
CA MET A 35 18.06 12.06 -35.82
C MET A 35 16.56 11.95 -36.04
N LYS A 36 15.86 13.08 -35.88
CA LYS A 36 14.40 13.15 -35.81
C LYS A 36 13.69 12.40 -36.95
N PRO A 37 14.03 12.60 -38.24
CA PRO A 37 13.34 11.89 -39.33
C PRO A 37 13.47 10.37 -39.25
N SER A 38 14.63 9.87 -38.81
CA SER A 38 14.89 8.43 -38.71
C SER A 38 14.12 7.79 -37.55
N LEU A 39 14.03 8.48 -36.41
CA LEU A 39 13.27 8.04 -35.24
C LEU A 39 11.75 8.11 -35.47
N GLU A 40 11.26 9.17 -36.13
CA GLU A 40 9.84 9.29 -36.48
C GLU A 40 9.41 8.18 -37.45
N LYS A 41 10.25 7.85 -38.44
CA LYS A 41 9.99 6.73 -39.34
C LYS A 41 9.96 5.39 -38.60
N PHE A 42 10.84 5.20 -37.62
CA PHE A 42 10.81 4.01 -36.77
C PHE A 42 9.53 3.96 -35.90
N ALA A 43 9.17 5.08 -35.26
CA ALA A 43 7.94 5.20 -34.48
C ALA A 43 6.70 4.90 -35.33
N GLN A 44 6.66 5.35 -36.59
CA GLN A 44 5.59 5.04 -37.53
C GLN A 44 5.49 3.53 -37.83
N VAL A 45 6.61 2.82 -37.94
CA VAL A 45 6.60 1.36 -38.10
C VAL A 45 6.02 0.67 -36.88
N VAL A 46 6.38 1.12 -35.67
CA VAL A 46 5.84 0.56 -34.42
C VAL A 46 4.34 0.88 -34.28
N SER A 47 3.90 2.09 -34.64
CA SER A 47 2.49 2.49 -34.53
C SER A 47 1.58 1.86 -35.58
N SER A 48 2.07 1.65 -36.81
CA SER A 48 1.26 1.13 -37.93
C SER A 48 1.08 -0.39 -37.89
N ASN A 49 2.01 -1.11 -37.23
CA ASN A 49 1.82 -2.52 -36.96
C ASN A 49 0.85 -2.68 -35.79
N LYS A 50 -0.28 -3.37 -36.01
CA LYS A 50 -1.27 -3.68 -34.96
C LYS A 50 -0.69 -4.69 -33.95
N THR A 51 0.31 -4.27 -33.16
CA THR A 51 0.96 -5.09 -32.13
C THR A 51 0.44 -4.67 -30.76
N PRO A 52 -0.72 -5.16 -30.32
CA PRO A 52 -1.39 -4.69 -29.09
C PRO A 52 -0.60 -5.02 -27.80
N ARG A 53 0.48 -5.80 -27.90
CA ARG A 53 1.31 -6.24 -26.77
C ARG A 53 2.63 -5.49 -26.64
N ILE A 54 2.92 -4.52 -27.50
CA ILE A 54 4.07 -3.63 -27.34
C ILE A 54 3.60 -2.33 -26.68
N ASP A 55 3.99 -2.12 -25.41
CA ASP A 55 3.85 -0.83 -24.74
C ASP A 55 5.00 0.07 -25.20
N TRP A 56 4.70 1.10 -26.00
CA TRP A 56 5.74 1.97 -26.54
C TRP A 56 5.41 3.44 -26.43
N GLN A 57 6.46 4.26 -26.35
CA GLN A 57 6.34 5.69 -26.46
C GLN A 57 7.61 6.32 -27.05
N TYR A 58 7.38 7.30 -27.90
CA TYR A 58 8.37 8.25 -28.38
C TYR A 58 8.11 9.62 -27.72
N LYS A 59 9.14 10.27 -27.19
CA LYS A 59 9.00 11.62 -26.63
C LYS A 59 10.16 12.52 -27.02
N THR A 60 9.85 13.75 -27.40
CA THR A 60 10.86 14.81 -27.57
C THR A 60 10.84 15.72 -26.34
N TYR A 61 12.02 16.17 -25.90
CA TYR A 61 12.21 17.07 -24.77
C TYR A 61 12.85 18.37 -25.22
N ASN A 62 12.23 19.50 -24.87
CA ASN A 62 12.73 20.83 -25.24
C ASN A 62 13.80 21.33 -24.25
N GLU A 63 13.76 20.81 -23.03
CA GLU A 63 14.61 21.18 -21.91
C GLU A 63 15.89 20.33 -21.79
N GLU A 64 16.04 19.31 -22.64
CA GLU A 64 17.17 18.38 -22.64
C GLU A 64 18.08 18.63 -23.86
N HIS A 65 19.33 18.20 -23.77
CA HIS A 65 20.31 18.19 -24.87
C HIS A 65 20.83 16.76 -25.12
N HIS A 66 21.63 16.54 -26.16
CA HIS A 66 22.11 15.20 -26.55
C HIS A 66 22.70 14.40 -25.37
N TYR A 67 23.53 15.05 -24.55
CA TYR A 67 24.20 14.40 -23.41
C TYR A 67 23.29 14.11 -22.20
N SER A 68 22.14 14.76 -22.06
CA SER A 68 21.22 14.57 -20.92
C SER A 68 20.04 13.66 -21.25
N THR A 69 19.63 13.62 -22.52
CA THR A 69 18.53 12.77 -23.00
C THR A 69 18.68 11.27 -22.65
N PRO A 70 19.87 10.65 -22.66
CA PRO A 70 20.04 9.27 -22.23
C PRO A 70 19.65 9.02 -20.76
N THR A 71 20.00 9.92 -19.83
CA THR A 71 19.66 9.75 -18.41
C THR A 71 18.17 9.92 -18.19
N ARG A 72 17.55 10.90 -18.86
CA ARG A 72 16.09 11.09 -18.89
C ARG A 72 15.37 9.86 -19.46
N THR A 73 15.90 9.30 -20.55
CA THR A 73 15.37 8.08 -21.18
C THR A 73 15.40 6.90 -20.22
N MET A 74 16.54 6.67 -19.54
CA MET A 74 16.67 5.58 -18.59
C MET A 74 15.72 5.75 -17.40
N HIS A 75 15.64 6.95 -16.82
CA HIS A 75 14.76 7.22 -15.69
C HIS A 75 13.28 6.94 -16.03
N GLU A 76 12.77 7.58 -17.08
CA GLU A 76 11.38 7.46 -17.50
C GLU A 76 11.07 6.06 -18.04
N GLY A 77 12.01 5.46 -18.77
CA GLY A 77 11.90 4.10 -19.28
C GLY A 77 11.75 3.09 -18.15
N LEU A 78 12.61 3.16 -17.12
CA LEU A 78 12.52 2.30 -15.94
C LEU A 78 11.21 2.55 -15.17
N PHE A 79 10.86 3.83 -14.95
CA PHE A 79 9.61 4.18 -14.24
C PHE A 79 8.37 3.59 -14.93
N ARG A 80 8.31 3.68 -16.26
CA ARG A 80 7.21 3.13 -17.06
C ARG A 80 7.22 1.62 -17.11
N TYR A 81 8.39 1.01 -17.32
CA TYR A 81 8.52 -0.43 -17.39
C TYR A 81 8.06 -1.08 -16.09
N PHE A 82 8.49 -0.52 -14.95
CA PHE A 82 8.20 -1.02 -13.61
C PHE A 82 6.98 -0.36 -12.93
N LYS A 83 6.09 0.28 -13.70
CA LYS A 83 4.90 0.98 -13.18
C LYS A 83 3.98 0.10 -12.31
N ASP A 84 4.00 -1.21 -12.55
CA ASP A 84 3.24 -2.24 -11.85
C ASP A 84 4.09 -3.09 -10.88
N TYR A 85 5.30 -2.63 -10.55
CA TYR A 85 6.20 -3.34 -9.63
C TYR A 85 5.91 -3.04 -8.15
N ASN A 86 5.47 -1.84 -7.81
CA ASN A 86 5.31 -1.46 -6.40
C ASN A 86 4.00 -1.98 -5.78
N PRO A 87 3.96 -2.27 -4.46
CA PRO A 87 2.70 -2.55 -3.79
C PRO A 87 1.70 -1.39 -3.94
N LEU A 88 0.42 -1.72 -4.19
CA LEU A 88 -0.63 -0.72 -4.31
C LEU A 88 -0.87 0.00 -2.98
N ARG A 89 -1.11 1.30 -3.04
CA ARG A 89 -1.41 2.12 -1.86
C ARG A 89 -2.65 2.95 -2.14
N PHE A 90 -3.68 2.73 -1.34
CA PHE A 90 -4.93 3.50 -1.36
C PHE A 90 -4.95 4.42 -0.15
N TYR A 91 -5.29 5.69 -0.34
CA TYR A 91 -5.42 6.64 0.76
C TYR A 91 -6.87 6.78 1.21
N THR A 92 -7.81 6.55 0.30
CA THR A 92 -9.25 6.54 0.56
C THR A 92 -9.94 5.27 0.06
N LEU A 93 -11.15 4.99 0.55
CA LEU A 93 -12.03 3.95 0.00
C LEU A 93 -12.51 4.30 -1.41
N ALA A 94 -12.62 5.59 -1.73
CA ALA A 94 -12.92 6.04 -3.09
C ALA A 94 -11.81 5.68 -4.09
N ASP A 95 -10.52 5.76 -3.69
CA ASP A 95 -9.39 5.32 -4.53
C ASP A 95 -9.50 3.84 -4.87
N LEU A 96 -9.84 3.00 -3.88
CA LEU A 96 -10.07 1.57 -4.09
C LEU A 96 -11.23 1.33 -5.06
N LYS A 97 -12.35 2.03 -4.88
CA LYS A 97 -13.51 1.91 -5.77
C LYS A 97 -13.14 2.31 -7.21
N LYS A 98 -12.45 3.44 -7.38
CA LYS A 98 -11.96 3.93 -8.68
C LYS A 98 -11.00 2.94 -9.35
N PHE A 99 -10.19 2.24 -8.56
CA PHE A 99 -9.30 1.19 -9.06
C PHE A 99 -10.04 -0.09 -9.51
N GLY A 100 -11.32 -0.26 -9.14
CA GLY A 100 -12.11 -1.45 -9.45
C GLY A 100 -12.29 -2.42 -8.28
N GLY A 101 -12.08 -1.97 -7.04
CA GLY A 101 -12.32 -2.78 -5.85
C GLY A 101 -11.28 -3.89 -5.64
N LEU A 102 -11.57 -4.80 -4.69
CA LEU A 102 -10.65 -5.88 -4.32
C LEU A 102 -10.40 -6.89 -5.44
N ASP A 103 -11.31 -7.03 -6.39
CA ASP A 103 -11.15 -7.92 -7.54
C ASP A 103 -10.09 -7.39 -8.50
N ALA A 104 -10.13 -6.09 -8.81
CA ALA A 104 -9.08 -5.43 -9.59
C ALA A 104 -7.72 -5.46 -8.86
N VAL A 105 -7.71 -5.27 -7.54
CA VAL A 105 -6.49 -5.41 -6.72
C VAL A 105 -5.93 -6.83 -6.80
N SER A 106 -6.79 -7.84 -6.70
CA SER A 106 -6.38 -9.24 -6.81
C SER A 106 -5.82 -9.55 -8.20
N ALA A 107 -6.48 -9.08 -9.26
CA ALA A 107 -6.01 -9.22 -10.63
C ALA A 107 -4.66 -8.53 -10.86
N TYR A 108 -4.45 -7.35 -10.27
CA TYR A 108 -3.16 -6.66 -10.29
C TYR A 108 -2.05 -7.51 -9.66
N TYR A 109 -2.26 -8.07 -8.47
CA TYR A 109 -1.26 -8.89 -7.79
C TYR A 109 -0.98 -10.22 -8.52
N GLN A 110 -1.98 -10.80 -9.17
CA GLN A 110 -1.79 -11.97 -10.03
C GLN A 110 -0.89 -11.65 -11.23
N LYS A 111 -1.16 -10.53 -11.93
CA LYS A 111 -0.34 -10.09 -13.08
C LYS A 111 1.08 -9.74 -12.65
N ARG A 112 1.22 -8.92 -11.60
CA ARG A 112 2.50 -8.52 -11.01
C ARG A 112 3.32 -9.71 -10.55
N GLY A 113 2.70 -10.64 -9.83
CA GLY A 113 3.38 -11.84 -9.32
C GLY A 113 3.95 -12.70 -10.44
N LYS A 114 3.16 -12.94 -11.50
CA LYS A 114 3.62 -13.69 -12.68
C LYS A 114 4.72 -12.96 -13.46
N ARG A 115 4.63 -11.63 -13.57
CA ARG A 115 5.58 -10.83 -14.35
C ARG A 115 6.96 -10.75 -13.71
N TYR A 116 7.01 -10.65 -12.38
CA TYR A 116 8.23 -10.35 -11.63
C TYR A 116 8.69 -11.50 -10.73
N ASP A 117 8.09 -12.68 -10.84
CA ASP A 117 8.33 -13.82 -9.94
C ASP A 117 8.18 -13.45 -8.46
N LEU A 118 7.05 -12.81 -8.15
CA LEU A 118 6.70 -12.34 -6.80
C LEU A 118 5.45 -13.06 -6.27
N PRO A 119 5.22 -13.05 -4.95
CA PRO A 119 3.97 -13.55 -4.38
C PRO A 119 2.75 -12.90 -5.03
N THR A 120 1.78 -13.73 -5.44
CA THR A 120 0.54 -13.32 -6.11
C THR A 120 -0.57 -12.89 -5.14
N GLN A 121 -0.34 -13.02 -3.84
CA GLN A 121 -1.24 -12.52 -2.80
C GLN A 121 -1.10 -11.00 -2.64
N ILE A 122 -2.19 -10.35 -2.22
CA ILE A 122 -2.19 -8.91 -1.93
C ILE A 122 -1.13 -8.60 -0.87
N HIS A 123 -0.20 -7.72 -1.21
CA HIS A 123 0.93 -7.40 -0.34
C HIS A 123 0.47 -6.84 1.01
N LYS A 124 1.19 -7.19 2.08
CA LYS A 124 0.87 -6.76 3.46
C LYS A 124 0.72 -5.24 3.60
N GLN A 125 1.52 -4.46 2.86
CA GLN A 125 1.43 -3.00 2.92
C GLN A 125 0.11 -2.49 2.33
N THR A 126 -0.36 -3.09 1.24
CA THR A 126 -1.66 -2.74 0.63
C THR A 126 -2.80 -3.06 1.59
N VAL A 127 -2.78 -4.26 2.18
CA VAL A 127 -3.77 -4.64 3.22
C VAL A 127 -3.77 -3.64 4.38
N HIS A 128 -2.59 -3.21 4.82
CA HIS A 128 -2.48 -2.22 5.89
C HIS A 128 -3.16 -0.89 5.51
N PHE A 129 -2.93 -0.40 4.30
CA PHE A 129 -3.54 0.85 3.83
C PHE A 129 -5.05 0.72 3.60
N LEU A 130 -5.55 -0.44 3.16
CA LEU A 130 -6.99 -0.71 3.09
C LEU A 130 -7.66 -0.57 4.46
N LEU A 131 -7.12 -1.23 5.48
CA LEU A 131 -7.60 -1.10 6.87
C LEU A 131 -7.47 0.33 7.38
N LEU A 132 -6.36 1.01 7.07
CA LEU A 132 -6.14 2.38 7.50
C LEU A 132 -7.13 3.36 6.87
N SER A 133 -7.47 3.20 5.59
CA SER A 133 -8.47 4.03 4.91
C SER A 133 -9.85 3.84 5.53
N ALA A 134 -10.28 2.58 5.74
CA ALA A 134 -11.57 2.30 6.41
C ALA A 134 -11.62 2.87 7.84
N LEU A 135 -10.51 2.76 8.58
CA LEU A 135 -10.41 3.34 9.93
C LEU A 135 -10.48 4.87 9.90
N LYS A 136 -9.74 5.52 8.99
CA LYS A 136 -9.70 6.99 8.87
C LYS A 136 -11.06 7.57 8.48
N GLU A 137 -11.78 6.88 7.60
CA GLU A 137 -13.12 7.27 7.16
C GLU A 137 -14.23 6.79 8.12
N ASN A 138 -13.85 6.22 9.26
CA ASN A 138 -14.77 5.74 10.29
C ASN A 138 -15.84 4.76 9.75
N ASN A 139 -15.43 3.86 8.85
CA ASN A 139 -16.31 2.90 8.17
C ASN A 139 -16.13 1.49 8.76
N PRO A 140 -16.92 1.10 9.79
CA PRO A 140 -16.77 -0.19 10.47
C PRO A 140 -17.07 -1.39 9.58
N ALA A 141 -18.09 -1.28 8.72
CA ALA A 141 -18.48 -2.36 7.82
C ALA A 141 -17.32 -2.74 6.88
N GLN A 142 -16.67 -1.73 6.28
CA GLN A 142 -15.56 -1.97 5.37
C GLN A 142 -14.30 -2.45 6.11
N PHE A 143 -14.02 -1.91 7.30
CA PHE A 143 -12.91 -2.37 8.12
C PHE A 143 -13.06 -3.84 8.52
N GLU A 144 -14.26 -4.25 8.95
CA GLU A 144 -14.61 -5.63 9.28
C GLU A 144 -14.47 -6.56 8.07
N ALA A 145 -14.93 -6.12 6.90
CA ALA A 145 -14.77 -6.88 5.66
C ALA A 145 -13.30 -7.11 5.33
N PHE A 146 -12.44 -6.08 5.49
CA PHE A 146 -11.00 -6.21 5.28
C PHE A 146 -10.33 -7.12 6.32
N ASP A 147 -10.61 -6.96 7.62
CA ASP A 147 -10.04 -7.82 8.67
C ASP A 147 -10.41 -9.29 8.44
N ARG A 148 -11.67 -9.56 8.08
CA ARG A 148 -12.16 -10.91 7.75
C ARG A 148 -11.49 -11.48 6.51
N ARG A 149 -11.33 -10.68 5.46
CA ARG A 149 -10.71 -11.11 4.20
C ARG A 149 -9.22 -11.39 4.36
N PHE A 150 -8.53 -10.55 5.13
CA PHE A 150 -7.08 -10.62 5.35
C PHE A 150 -6.77 -11.12 6.76
N LYS A 151 -7.25 -12.33 7.06
CA LYS A 151 -7.04 -12.99 8.35
C LYS A 151 -5.56 -12.95 8.75
N ASN A 152 -5.32 -12.84 10.05
CA ASN A 152 -3.99 -12.74 10.66
C ASN A 152 -3.20 -11.47 10.33
N HIS A 153 -3.69 -10.56 9.47
CA HIS A 153 -2.98 -9.32 9.20
C HIS A 153 -2.78 -8.48 10.48
N ILE A 154 -3.81 -8.36 11.33
CA ILE A 154 -3.72 -7.66 12.61
C ILE A 154 -2.78 -8.40 13.58
N ALA A 155 -2.92 -9.72 13.71
CA ALA A 155 -2.06 -10.54 14.59
C ALA A 155 -0.56 -10.44 14.25
N ASN A 156 -0.24 -10.22 12.97
CA ASN A 156 1.13 -10.09 12.48
C ASN A 156 1.69 -8.65 12.57
N LYS A 157 1.01 -7.71 13.23
CA LYS A 157 1.58 -6.37 13.47
C LYS A 157 2.84 -6.45 14.36
N THR A 158 3.79 -5.58 14.07
CA THR A 158 5.11 -5.51 14.72
C THR A 158 5.25 -4.33 15.68
N ARG A 159 4.18 -3.54 15.87
CA ARG A 159 4.16 -2.40 16.79
C ARG A 159 2.87 -2.41 17.61
N ALA A 160 2.98 -2.27 18.94
CA ALA A 160 1.85 -2.20 19.85
C ALA A 160 0.80 -1.14 19.44
N LEU A 161 1.25 -0.01 18.88
CA LEU A 161 0.37 1.06 18.39
C LEU A 161 -0.75 0.55 17.46
N TRP A 162 -0.46 -0.44 16.60
CA TRP A 162 -1.45 -0.93 15.65
C TRP A 162 -2.52 -1.80 16.29
N PHE A 163 -2.15 -2.61 17.28
CA PHE A 163 -3.13 -3.34 18.08
C PHE A 163 -4.04 -2.36 18.81
N ASN A 164 -3.47 -1.31 19.42
CA ASN A 164 -4.27 -0.27 20.06
C ASN A 164 -5.20 0.43 19.06
N ARG A 165 -4.70 0.90 17.91
CA ARG A 165 -5.53 1.63 16.93
C ARG A 165 -6.69 0.77 16.42
N PHE A 166 -6.44 -0.49 16.07
CA PHE A 166 -7.49 -1.38 15.56
C PHE A 166 -8.43 -1.87 16.66
N GLY A 167 -7.91 -2.17 17.86
CA GLY A 167 -8.72 -2.53 19.02
C GLY A 167 -9.66 -1.40 19.45
N GLN A 168 -9.15 -0.17 19.54
CA GLN A 168 -9.95 1.03 19.83
C GLN A 168 -11.01 1.29 18.75
N PHE A 169 -10.68 1.06 17.49
CA PHE A 169 -11.65 1.20 16.40
C PHE A 169 -12.83 0.23 16.57
N TYR A 170 -12.56 -1.04 16.86
CA TYR A 170 -13.62 -2.01 17.16
C TYR A 170 -14.40 -1.64 18.43
N LEU A 171 -13.72 -1.17 19.47
CA LEU A 171 -14.37 -0.74 20.71
C LEU A 171 -15.33 0.43 20.49
N LYS A 172 -14.90 1.44 19.71
CA LYS A 172 -15.71 2.60 19.31
C LYS A 172 -17.01 2.20 18.61
N HIS A 173 -17.00 1.07 17.90
CA HIS A 173 -18.15 0.54 17.17
C HIS A 173 -18.83 -0.63 17.90
N SER A 174 -18.68 -0.72 19.22
CA SER A 174 -19.32 -1.71 20.10
C SER A 174 -18.99 -3.17 19.76
N LYS A 175 -17.92 -3.43 19.01
CA LYS A 175 -17.42 -4.79 18.72
C LYS A 175 -16.45 -5.25 19.82
N VAL A 176 -16.98 -5.32 21.03
CA VAL A 176 -16.20 -5.52 22.27
C VAL A 176 -15.40 -6.82 22.23
N THR A 177 -16.00 -7.94 21.81
CA THR A 177 -15.30 -9.25 21.72
C THR A 177 -14.09 -9.19 20.81
N ARG A 178 -14.23 -8.63 19.60
CA ARG A 178 -13.12 -8.53 18.65
C ARG A 178 -12.03 -7.56 19.13
N SER A 179 -12.42 -6.48 19.81
CA SER A 179 -11.49 -5.55 20.44
C SER A 179 -10.64 -6.27 21.51
N LEU A 180 -11.29 -7.05 22.39
CA LEU A 180 -10.62 -7.85 23.43
C LEU A 180 -9.58 -8.80 22.82
N GLU A 181 -9.95 -9.55 21.78
CA GLU A 181 -9.04 -10.47 21.08
C GLU A 181 -7.80 -9.75 20.52
N ILE A 182 -7.98 -8.56 19.94
CA ILE A 182 -6.88 -7.78 19.37
C ILE A 182 -5.94 -7.29 20.45
N PHE A 183 -6.46 -6.76 21.56
CA PHE A 183 -5.63 -6.31 22.68
C PHE A 183 -4.88 -7.48 23.34
N GLN A 184 -5.55 -8.61 23.56
CA GLN A 184 -4.91 -9.82 24.08
C GLN A 184 -3.82 -10.33 23.15
N THR A 185 -4.08 -10.37 21.84
CA THR A 185 -3.06 -10.74 20.83
C THR A 185 -1.88 -9.77 20.86
N GLY A 186 -2.15 -8.47 21.00
CA GLY A 186 -1.11 -7.46 21.14
C GLY A 186 -0.25 -7.67 22.38
N LEU A 187 -0.86 -7.94 23.54
CA LEU A 187 -0.13 -8.16 24.80
C LEU A 187 0.68 -9.46 24.81
N LYS A 188 0.26 -10.49 24.07
CA LYS A 188 1.12 -11.67 23.85
C LYS A 188 2.45 -11.30 23.18
N LYS A 189 2.46 -10.29 22.31
CA LYS A 189 3.67 -9.82 21.59
C LYS A 189 4.39 -8.68 22.31
N PHE A 190 3.65 -7.87 23.06
CA PHE A 190 4.16 -6.69 23.77
C PHE A 190 3.70 -6.72 25.23
N PRO A 191 4.21 -7.67 26.05
CA PRO A 191 3.72 -7.89 27.42
C PRO A 191 3.93 -6.70 28.35
N ASN A 192 4.85 -5.79 28.04
CA ASN A 192 5.14 -4.59 28.83
C ASN A 192 4.53 -3.31 28.24
N SER A 193 3.53 -3.40 27.36
CA SER A 193 2.93 -2.22 26.73
C SER A 193 1.87 -1.58 27.62
N ALA A 194 2.22 -0.45 28.26
CA ALA A 194 1.27 0.39 28.99
C ALA A 194 0.05 0.78 28.14
N LEU A 195 0.28 1.11 26.86
CA LEU A 195 -0.77 1.42 25.89
C LEU A 195 -1.81 0.32 25.73
N LEU A 196 -1.37 -0.94 25.62
CA LEU A 196 -2.29 -2.05 25.41
C LEU A 196 -3.05 -2.43 26.69
N TYR A 197 -2.40 -2.30 27.86
CA TYR A 197 -3.10 -2.45 29.13
C TYR A 197 -4.16 -1.37 29.35
N ASN A 198 -3.88 -0.11 28.99
CA ASN A 198 -4.90 0.92 29.05
C ASN A 198 -6.08 0.58 28.13
N GLY A 199 -5.80 0.15 26.89
CA GLY A 199 -6.84 -0.27 25.95
C GLY A 199 -7.66 -1.47 26.44
N LEU A 200 -7.06 -2.45 27.13
CA LEU A 200 -7.82 -3.50 27.81
C LEU A 200 -8.72 -2.93 28.90
N GLY A 201 -8.25 -1.96 29.68
CA GLY A 201 -9.09 -1.24 30.64
C GLY A 201 -10.36 -0.69 29.97
N ASP A 202 -10.20 -0.03 28.82
CA ASP A 202 -11.33 0.53 28.05
C ASP A 202 -12.31 -0.58 27.59
N VAL A 203 -11.80 -1.75 27.20
CA VAL A 203 -12.61 -2.91 26.83
C VAL A 203 -13.44 -3.41 28.02
N TYR A 204 -12.83 -3.57 29.19
CA TYR A 204 -13.56 -4.05 30.38
C TYR A 204 -14.55 -3.02 30.93
N VAL A 205 -14.28 -1.72 30.78
CA VAL A 205 -15.27 -0.66 31.02
C VAL A 205 -16.49 -0.87 30.12
N ALA A 206 -16.30 -1.13 28.83
CA ALA A 206 -17.41 -1.39 27.91
C ALA A 206 -18.18 -2.69 28.25
N GLN A 207 -17.54 -3.66 28.91
CA GLN A 207 -18.17 -4.87 29.44
C GLN A 207 -18.85 -4.66 30.81
N LYS A 208 -18.74 -3.46 31.40
CA LYS A 208 -19.19 -3.13 32.77
C LYS A 208 -18.44 -3.90 33.88
N ASP A 209 -17.32 -4.55 33.57
CA ASP A 209 -16.44 -5.16 34.57
C ASP A 209 -15.41 -4.14 35.06
N LEU A 210 -15.88 -3.23 35.92
CA LEU A 210 -15.07 -2.15 36.46
C LEU A 210 -13.92 -2.65 37.34
N LYS A 211 -14.09 -3.81 37.99
CA LYS A 211 -13.04 -4.42 38.82
C LYS A 211 -11.86 -4.87 37.96
N THR A 212 -12.12 -5.52 36.82
CA THR A 212 -11.06 -5.94 35.90
C THR A 212 -10.49 -4.76 35.12
N ALA A 213 -11.31 -3.78 34.75
CA ALA A 213 -10.84 -2.53 34.14
C ALA A 213 -9.82 -1.80 35.04
N GLU A 214 -10.13 -1.65 36.33
CA GLU A 214 -9.24 -1.02 37.32
C GLU A 214 -7.87 -1.72 37.37
N LYS A 215 -7.84 -3.05 37.40
CA LYS A 215 -6.60 -3.84 37.41
C LYS A 215 -5.73 -3.54 36.17
N HIS A 216 -6.35 -3.48 34.99
CA HIS A 216 -5.63 -3.20 33.74
C HIS A 216 -5.13 -1.75 33.66
N TYR A 217 -5.95 -0.77 34.06
CA TYR A 217 -5.50 0.62 34.13
C TYR A 217 -4.38 0.81 35.15
N GLN A 218 -4.45 0.16 36.31
CA GLN A 218 -3.37 0.22 37.30
C GLN A 218 -2.06 -0.33 36.73
N LYS A 219 -2.11 -1.47 36.01
CA LYS A 219 -0.93 -2.01 35.31
C LYS A 219 -0.39 -1.05 34.25
N ALA A 220 -1.27 -0.39 33.49
CA ALA A 220 -0.88 0.61 32.51
C ALA A 220 -0.16 1.80 33.15
N VAL A 221 -0.68 2.34 34.26
CA VAL A 221 -0.06 3.44 35.02
C VAL A 221 1.31 3.03 35.57
N THR A 222 1.42 1.84 36.16
CA THR A 222 2.70 1.33 36.68
C THR A 222 3.75 1.23 35.57
N LEU A 223 3.40 0.63 34.43
CA LEU A 223 4.32 0.51 33.29
C LEU A 223 4.64 1.87 32.65
N ALA A 224 3.68 2.79 32.58
CA ALA A 224 3.89 4.12 32.04
C ALA A 224 4.84 4.94 32.92
N LYS A 225 4.68 4.87 34.25
CA LYS A 225 5.58 5.53 35.20
C LYS A 225 7.01 5.00 35.10
N ALA A 226 7.16 3.68 35.01
CA ALA A 226 8.47 3.04 34.91
C ALA A 226 9.24 3.37 33.62
N ASN A 227 8.53 3.74 32.56
CA ASN A 227 9.12 4.03 31.24
C ASN A 227 9.03 5.51 30.84
N GLU A 228 8.69 6.41 31.77
CA GLU A 228 8.51 7.85 31.52
C GLU A 228 7.58 8.13 30.32
N ASP A 229 6.52 7.32 30.18
CA ASP A 229 5.60 7.41 29.05
C ASP A 229 4.81 8.74 29.10
N SER A 230 4.85 9.48 27.99
CA SER A 230 4.16 10.78 27.87
C SER A 230 2.65 10.71 28.09
N ARG A 231 2.05 9.51 28.04
CA ARG A 231 0.62 9.28 28.28
C ARG A 231 0.28 8.97 29.73
N LEU A 232 1.25 9.00 30.66
CA LEU A 232 1.03 8.67 32.07
C LEU A 232 -0.16 9.43 32.69
N LYS A 233 -0.27 10.74 32.44
CA LYS A 233 -1.39 11.57 32.93
C LYS A 233 -2.74 11.08 32.41
N GLN A 234 -2.80 10.68 31.14
CA GLN A 234 -4.03 10.13 30.54
C GLN A 234 -4.43 8.81 31.21
N TYR A 235 -3.46 7.91 31.45
CA TYR A 235 -3.74 6.62 32.06
C TYR A 235 -4.17 6.75 33.52
N GLN A 236 -3.61 7.71 34.26
CA GLN A 236 -4.07 8.06 35.61
C GLN A 236 -5.51 8.56 35.60
N ALA A 237 -5.87 9.44 34.65
CA ALA A 237 -7.25 9.92 34.53
C ALA A 237 -8.26 8.78 34.25
N ASN A 238 -7.89 7.81 33.41
CA ASN A 238 -8.73 6.65 33.13
C ASN A 238 -8.93 5.77 34.38
N LEU A 239 -7.85 5.52 35.14
CA LEU A 239 -7.90 4.78 36.40
C LEU A 239 -8.82 5.44 37.43
N GLU A 240 -8.65 6.75 37.65
CA GLU A 240 -9.46 7.51 38.59
C GLU A 240 -10.93 7.56 38.19
N LYS A 241 -11.22 7.66 36.89
CA LYS A 241 -12.59 7.60 36.38
C LYS A 241 -13.28 6.30 36.77
N VAL A 242 -12.62 5.14 36.63
CA VAL A 242 -13.21 3.85 37.00
C VAL A 242 -13.41 3.73 38.51
N ARG A 243 -12.46 4.20 39.33
CA ARG A 243 -12.57 4.15 40.79
C ARG A 243 -13.77 4.92 41.34
N LYS A 244 -14.13 6.04 40.71
CA LYS A 244 -15.29 6.86 41.10
C LYS A 244 -16.65 6.22 40.82
N HIS A 245 -16.71 5.21 39.95
CA HIS A 245 -17.95 4.59 39.49
C HIS A 245 -18.09 3.12 39.95
N LYS A 246 -17.24 2.69 40.88
CA LYS A 246 -17.21 1.34 41.45
C LYS A 246 -18.00 1.30 42.75
#